data_AF-W4G568-F1
#
_entry.id   AF-W4G568-F1
#
_cell.length_a   1.000
_cell.length_b   1.000
_cell.length_c   1.000
_cell.angle_alpha   90.00
_cell.angle_beta   90.00
_cell.angle_gamma   90.00
#
_symmetry.space_group_name_H-M   'P 1'
#
loop_
_entity.id
_entity.type
_entity.pdbx_description
1 polymer ?
#
loop_
_entity_poly.entity_id
_entity_poly.type
_entity_poly.pdbx_seq_one_letter_code
_entity_poly.pdbx_strand_id
1 'polypeptide(L)'
;MPCETSLHHTSRLRLYCEGGRDIDEDLKAQIAFGDEGFYVEALQDLRMSDGAWQVKVKWLGLDDLESSWEPALSIYEDVPVLFRRWAMSRLDDYGVGEMLDDMERAFGHPL
;
A
#
# COMPACT_ATOMS: atom_id res chain seq x y z
N MET A 1 28.01 -27.77 -6.26
CA MET A 1 27.29 -26.49 -6.49
C MET A 1 25.85 -26.67 -6.01
N PRO A 2 25.52 -26.31 -4.77
CA PRO A 2 24.13 -26.26 -4.33
C PRO A 2 23.60 -24.83 -4.49
N CYS A 3 22.42 -24.73 -5.10
CA CYS A 3 21.67 -23.48 -5.23
C CYS A 3 21.09 -23.11 -3.86
N GLU A 4 21.64 -22.08 -3.22
CA GLU A 4 20.88 -21.16 -2.35
C GLU A 4 19.98 -20.33 -3.29
N THR A 5 18.70 -20.10 -3.04
CA THR A 5 18.12 -19.51 -1.83
C THR A 5 16.70 -20.03 -1.57
N SER A 6 16.54 -20.56 -0.36
CA SER A 6 15.41 -20.44 0.58
C SER A 6 13.99 -20.23 0.04
N LEU A 7 13.29 -21.35 -0.07
CA LEU A 7 11.88 -21.54 0.28
C LEU A 7 11.56 -20.87 1.64
N HIS A 8 10.74 -19.81 1.70
CA HIS A 8 9.95 -19.42 2.89
C HIS A 8 9.21 -18.08 2.68
N HIS A 9 7.99 -18.08 2.11
CA HIS A 9 6.82 -17.40 2.71
C HIS A 9 5.45 -17.72 2.05
N THR A 10 5.28 -18.92 1.52
CA THR A 10 3.96 -19.39 1.02
C THR A 10 3.09 -19.91 2.18
N SER A 11 2.86 -19.10 3.23
CA SER A 11 1.92 -19.48 4.29
C SER A 11 1.57 -18.30 5.19
N ARG A 12 0.43 -17.62 4.95
CA ARG A 12 -0.42 -17.13 6.07
C ARG A 12 -1.82 -16.57 5.78
N LEU A 13 -2.44 -16.76 4.61
CA LEU A 13 -3.83 -16.31 4.44
C LEU A 13 -4.77 -17.45 4.12
N ARG A 14 -5.22 -18.08 5.21
CA ARG A 14 -6.30 -19.06 5.21
C ARG A 14 -7.41 -18.52 6.11
N LEU A 15 -8.52 -18.15 5.47
CA LEU A 15 -9.86 -17.86 6.01
C LEU A 15 -9.96 -16.55 6.82
N TYR A 16 -10.95 -15.67 6.63
CA TYR A 16 -12.39 -15.92 6.56
C TYR A 16 -13.19 -14.82 5.84
N CYS A 17 -14.36 -15.24 5.35
CA CYS A 17 -15.47 -14.51 4.73
C CYS A 17 -16.12 -13.37 5.54
N GLU A 18 -16.63 -12.41 4.75
CA GLU A 18 -17.86 -11.62 4.91
C GLU A 18 -18.02 -10.67 6.10
N GLY A 19 -17.85 -9.37 5.79
CA GLY A 19 -18.38 -8.26 6.58
C GLY A 19 -18.53 -7.03 5.71
N GLY A 20 -19.70 -6.89 5.06
CA GLY A 20 -20.00 -5.80 4.14
C GLY A 20 -19.78 -4.42 4.78
N ARG A 21 -18.95 -3.60 4.14
CA ARG A 21 -18.87 -2.18 4.41
C ARG A 21 -18.80 -1.44 3.09
N ASP A 22 -19.68 -0.45 2.98
CA ASP A 22 -19.99 0.33 1.80
C ASP A 22 -18.70 0.89 1.17
N ILE A 23 -18.32 0.32 0.04
CA ILE A 23 -17.14 0.70 -0.73
C ILE A 23 -17.49 1.96 -1.50
N ASP A 24 -16.92 3.08 -1.09
CA ASP A 24 -16.91 4.35 -1.81
C ASP A 24 -16.66 4.05 -3.30
N GLU A 25 -17.62 4.38 -4.18
CA GLU A 25 -17.64 3.94 -5.58
C GLU A 25 -16.36 4.30 -6.37
N ASP A 26 -15.59 5.28 -5.90
CA ASP A 26 -14.31 5.68 -6.50
C ASP A 26 -13.19 4.65 -6.27
N LEU A 27 -13.24 3.88 -5.17
CA LEU A 27 -12.31 2.78 -4.90
C LEU A 27 -12.57 1.58 -5.84
N LYS A 28 -13.78 1.46 -6.40
CA LYS A 28 -14.11 0.39 -7.36
C LYS A 28 -13.47 0.57 -8.74
N ALA A 29 -13.14 1.80 -9.14
CA ALA A 29 -12.60 2.09 -10.47
C ALA A 29 -11.16 1.60 -10.67
N GLN A 30 -10.45 1.23 -9.60
CA GLN A 30 -9.07 0.75 -9.62
C GLN A 30 -8.95 -0.79 -9.59
N ILE A 31 -10.06 -1.51 -9.36
CA ILE A 31 -10.10 -2.96 -9.07
C ILE A 31 -9.76 -3.84 -10.30
N ALA A 32 -9.48 -3.24 -11.46
CA ALA A 32 -9.42 -3.97 -12.74
C ALA A 32 -8.05 -4.51 -13.16
N PHE A 33 -7.02 -4.53 -12.30
CA PHE A 33 -5.74 -5.17 -12.64
C PHE A 33 -5.11 -5.89 -11.45
N GLY A 34 -5.33 -7.20 -11.37
CA GLY A 34 -4.64 -8.06 -10.41
C GLY A 34 -5.54 -9.18 -9.92
N ASP A 35 -5.74 -10.19 -10.75
CA ASP A 35 -6.12 -11.54 -10.31
C ASP A 35 -5.17 -11.88 -9.13
N GLU A 36 -5.71 -12.01 -7.89
CA GLU A 36 -5.02 -12.22 -6.59
C GLU A 36 -4.80 -11.00 -5.63
N GLY A 37 -5.40 -9.83 -5.86
CA GLY A 37 -5.12 -8.60 -5.07
C GLY A 37 -5.71 -8.53 -3.63
N PHE A 38 -4.86 -8.19 -2.65
CA PHE A 38 -5.29 -7.66 -1.34
C PHE A 38 -5.90 -6.28 -1.56
N TYR A 39 -7.18 -6.15 -1.27
CA TYR A 39 -7.92 -4.92 -1.43
C TYR A 39 -7.42 -3.87 -0.41
N VAL A 40 -6.80 -2.78 -0.85
CA VAL A 40 -6.50 -1.64 0.02
C VAL A 40 -7.79 -0.85 0.25
N GLU A 41 -8.25 -0.73 1.49
CA GLU A 41 -9.40 0.13 1.87
C GLU A 41 -8.98 1.60 1.89
N ALA A 42 -7.89 1.90 2.59
CA ALA A 42 -7.42 3.26 2.77
C ALA A 42 -5.94 3.28 3.19
N LEU A 43 -5.26 4.36 2.83
CA LEU A 43 -3.94 4.68 3.39
C LEU A 43 -4.16 5.59 4.61
N GLN A 44 -3.64 5.17 5.76
CA GLN A 44 -3.96 5.80 7.04
C GLN A 44 -2.90 6.78 7.52
N ASP A 45 -1.61 6.46 7.31
CA ASP A 45 -0.52 7.17 7.98
C ASP A 45 0.81 7.02 7.21
N LEU A 46 1.77 7.91 7.50
CA LEU A 46 3.11 7.92 6.91
C LEU A 46 4.16 7.85 8.01
N ARG A 47 5.20 7.03 7.81
CA ARG A 47 6.39 7.08 8.65
C ARG A 47 7.65 6.79 7.87
N MET A 48 8.76 7.28 8.40
CA MET A 48 10.09 6.88 8.00
C MET A 48 10.60 5.79 8.94
N SER A 49 10.94 4.60 8.41
CA SER A 49 11.54 3.51 9.20
C SER A 49 12.73 2.91 8.45
N ASP A 50 13.86 2.76 9.13
CA ASP A 50 15.06 2.09 8.60
C ASP A 50 15.55 2.67 7.25
N GLY A 51 15.35 3.96 7.01
CA GLY A 51 15.77 4.59 5.75
C GLY A 51 14.83 4.32 4.57
N ALA A 52 13.64 3.75 4.81
CA ALA A 52 12.55 3.65 3.82
C ALA A 52 11.24 4.30 4.31
N TRP A 53 10.54 4.94 3.38
CA TRP A 53 9.19 5.43 3.61
C TRP A 53 8.20 4.27 3.67
N GLN A 54 7.35 4.27 4.70
CA GLN A 54 6.32 3.28 4.91
C GLN A 54 4.97 3.95 5.09
N VAL A 55 3.95 3.38 4.46
CA VAL A 55 2.56 3.82 4.58
C VAL A 55 1.79 2.78 5.36
N LYS A 56 0.96 3.24 6.29
CA LYS A 56 0.04 2.37 7.00
C LYS A 56 -1.16 2.08 6.10
N VAL A 57 -1.35 0.82 5.75
CA VAL A 57 -2.40 0.36 4.84
C VAL A 57 -3.51 -0.28 5.67
N LYS A 58 -4.73 0.22 5.49
CA LYS A 58 -5.93 -0.48 5.93
C LYS A 58 -6.38 -1.40 4.81
N TRP A 59 -6.51 -2.67 5.13
CA TRP A 59 -6.97 -3.69 4.19
C TRP A 59 -8.49 -3.80 4.24
N LEU A 60 -9.10 -3.91 3.07
CA LEU A 60 -10.54 -3.98 2.91
C LEU A 60 -11.09 -5.27 3.48
N GLY A 61 -12.15 -5.12 4.27
CA GLY A 61 -12.79 -6.24 4.94
C GLY A 61 -12.01 -6.76 6.15
N LEU A 62 -10.87 -6.15 6.48
CA LEU A 62 -10.11 -6.43 7.71
C LEU A 62 -10.35 -5.34 8.75
N ASP A 63 -10.12 -5.68 10.02
CA ASP A 63 -10.21 -4.70 11.12
C ASP A 63 -9.04 -3.70 11.07
N ASP A 64 -9.24 -2.51 11.64
CA ASP A 64 -8.18 -1.51 11.74
C ASP A 64 -6.92 -2.02 12.47
N LEU A 65 -7.06 -3.01 13.37
CA LEU A 65 -5.95 -3.68 14.03
C LEU A 65 -5.07 -4.51 13.07
N GLU A 66 -5.62 -4.93 11.94
CA GLU A 66 -4.90 -5.69 10.90
C GLU A 66 -4.17 -4.79 9.90
N SER A 67 -4.26 -3.46 10.08
CA SER A 67 -3.52 -2.52 9.26
C SER A 67 -2.01 -2.75 9.42
N SER A 68 -1.31 -2.86 8.30
CA SER A 68 0.14 -3.09 8.28
C SER A 68 0.89 -1.87 7.73
N TRP A 69 2.17 -1.80 8.05
CA TRP A 69 3.08 -0.79 7.51
C TRP A 69 3.79 -1.39 6.30
N GLU A 70 3.46 -0.90 5.12
CA GLU A 70 4.01 -1.38 3.87
C GLU A 70 4.96 -0.34 3.27
N PRO A 71 6.00 -0.77 2.54
CA PRO A 71 6.86 0.14 1.81
C PRO A 71 6.06 1.01 0.86
N ALA A 72 6.26 2.34 0.91
CA ALA A 72 5.51 3.28 0.10
C ALA A 72 5.65 2.97 -1.41
N LEU A 73 6.84 2.54 -1.85
CA LEU A 73 7.12 2.14 -3.23
C LEU A 73 6.23 0.97 -3.67
N SER A 74 6.11 -0.07 -2.85
CA SER A 74 5.26 -1.23 -3.16
C SER A 74 3.81 -0.82 -3.33
N ILE A 75 3.29 0.02 -2.43
CA ILE A 75 1.91 0.51 -2.50
C ILE A 75 1.69 1.41 -3.72
N TYR A 76 2.68 2.21 -4.10
CA TYR A 76 2.60 2.98 -5.33
C TYR A 76 2.56 2.08 -6.58
N GLU A 77 3.34 0.99 -6.62
CA GLU A 77 3.32 0.03 -7.73
C GLU A 77 1.97 -0.71 -7.82
N ASP A 78 1.40 -1.09 -6.68
CA ASP A 78 0.14 -1.84 -6.61
C ASP A 78 -1.10 -0.96 -6.87
N VAL A 79 -1.18 0.23 -6.25
CA VAL A 79 -2.35 1.13 -6.28
C VAL A 79 -1.96 2.60 -6.51
N PRO A 80 -1.34 2.94 -7.66
CA PRO A 80 -0.73 4.26 -7.90
C PRO A 80 -1.70 5.43 -7.85
N VAL A 81 -2.98 5.26 -8.19
CA VAL A 81 -3.94 6.38 -8.15
C VAL A 81 -4.46 6.61 -6.74
N LEU A 82 -4.72 5.53 -5.97
CA LEU A 82 -5.10 5.67 -4.56
C LEU A 82 -3.98 6.34 -3.77
N PHE A 83 -2.73 5.91 -4.00
CA PHE A 83 -1.55 6.50 -3.38
C PHE A 83 -1.43 7.99 -3.70
N ARG A 84 -1.51 8.37 -4.97
CA ARG A 84 -1.41 9.79 -5.38
C ARG A 84 -2.54 10.64 -4.81
N ARG A 85 -3.78 10.15 -4.83
CA ARG A 85 -4.93 10.85 -4.24
C ARG A 85 -4.72 11.09 -2.75
N TRP A 86 -4.25 10.07 -2.04
CA TRP A 86 -3.93 10.16 -0.61
C TRP A 86 -2.79 11.15 -0.33
N ALA A 87 -1.67 11.04 -1.05
CA ALA A 87 -0.52 11.93 -0.89
C ALA A 87 -0.89 13.38 -1.19
N MET A 88 -1.66 13.63 -2.27
CA MET A 88 -2.15 14.97 -2.59
C MET A 88 -3.08 15.54 -1.53
N SER A 89 -3.92 14.71 -0.89
CA SER A 89 -4.79 15.17 0.21
C SER A 89 -4.02 15.53 1.48
N ARG A 90 -2.76 15.11 1.58
CA ARG A 90 -1.87 15.26 2.75
C ARG A 90 -0.57 16.00 2.42
N LEU A 91 -0.55 16.79 1.35
CA LEU A 91 0.62 17.57 0.95
C LEU A 91 1.14 18.51 2.06
N ASP A 92 0.26 18.97 2.96
CA ASP A 92 0.61 19.83 4.10
C ASP A 92 1.15 19.02 5.30
N ASP A 93 0.97 17.69 5.31
CA ASP A 93 1.45 16.84 6.39
C ASP A 93 2.98 16.70 6.31
N TYR A 94 3.62 16.78 7.49
CA TYR A 94 5.06 16.64 7.61
C TYR A 94 5.54 15.29 7.05
N GLY A 95 6.53 15.35 6.15
CA GLY A 95 7.15 14.17 5.52
C GLY A 95 6.51 13.70 4.21
N VAL A 96 5.26 14.08 3.89
CA VAL A 96 4.63 13.64 2.63
C VAL A 96 5.33 14.24 1.41
N GLY A 97 5.71 15.52 1.48
CA GLY A 97 6.48 16.17 0.41
C GLY A 97 7.86 15.55 0.21
N GLU A 98 8.57 15.21 1.30
CA GLU A 98 9.88 14.55 1.23
C GLU A 98 9.76 13.13 0.67
N MET A 99 8.74 12.38 1.08
CA MET A 99 8.43 11.07 0.52
C MET A 99 8.20 11.14 -0.99
N LEU A 100 7.44 12.12 -1.48
CA LEU A 100 7.21 12.28 -2.91
C LEU A 100 8.52 12.57 -3.66
N ASP A 101 9.36 13.49 -3.17
CA ASP A 101 10.67 13.78 -3.78
C ASP A 101 11.59 12.55 -3.82
N ASP A 102 11.66 11.80 -2.71
CA ASP A 102 12.44 10.55 -2.65
C ASP A 102 11.93 9.51 -3.65
N MET A 103 10.61 9.39 -3.79
CA MET A 103 10.01 8.46 -4.75
C MET A 103 10.20 8.93 -6.19
N GLU A 104 10.06 10.21 -6.50
CA GLU A 104 10.37 10.79 -7.82
C GLU A 104 11.83 10.52 -8.21
N ARG A 105 12.75 10.61 -7.24
CA ARG A 105 14.16 10.27 -7.43
C ARG A 105 14.38 8.78 -7.63
N ALA A 106 13.61 7.93 -6.96
CA ALA A 106 13.69 6.47 -7.10
C ALA A 106 13.14 5.98 -8.45
N PHE A 107 12.02 6.54 -8.92
CA PHE A 107 11.37 6.16 -10.18
C PHE A 107 11.90 6.91 -11.40
N GLY A 108 12.53 8.07 -11.21
CA GLY A 108 13.07 8.90 -12.28
C GLY A 108 12.01 9.66 -13.08
N HIS A 109 10.79 9.77 -12.57
CA HIS A 109 9.72 10.57 -13.16
C HIS A 109 8.85 11.21 -12.05
N PRO A 110 8.20 12.35 -12.34
CA PRO A 110 7.28 12.96 -11.40
C PRO A 110 6.07 12.07 -11.11
N LEU A 111 5.61 12.11 -9.86
CA LEU A 111 4.46 11.36 -9.36
C LEU A 111 3.13 12.11 -9.57
#